data_AF-A0A350V3D8-F1
#
_entry.id   AF-A0A350V3D8-F1
#
_cell.length_a   1.000
_cell.length_b   1.000
_cell.length_c   1.000
_cell.angle_alpha   90.00
_cell.angle_beta   90.00
_cell.angle_gamma   90.00
#
_symmetry.space_group_name_H-M   'P 1'
#
loop_
_entity.id
_entity.type
_entity.pdbx_description
1 polymer ?
#
loop_
_entity_poly.entity_id
_entity_poly.type
_entity_poly.pdbx_seq_one_letter_code
_entity_poly.pdbx_strand_id
1 'polypeptide(L)'
;MKKLSYCIQNFSKIAEGDGVLGVNGRNEILKYGYVISSKNYEEQNNRLILKFDWVRAQPIKLNEDFFDPELEIQRLRIGTINKIDKIVDIFTIEEKYYAEGDSKYASPVKPSLSFITEEGKELTGFDETTGSNQLDLVPLFYGTNRNKTGSILPNEYYGSNVDELKYGLCAVSIPKKHKMGVLERPGIIWNFLFGEDTIRHVVLNNIKELTEDEFTKHFNGVLELNPEKDALIFLHGYNNTFADAARRTGQLVYDMKYKGLSAMFSWASDGKTFSYVHDLKTAQNSTEHFKEFIVLLLNKTNIEKLHLVAHSMGTTVLAFTLEKLINDASLANKLNIIKQIVLGAGDLEQGTFKSLLRKIKNIGSRRTIYASDNDSALAKSIFVSSGLLPIGKGGSDLFVENDVDSIDATHVKSDSKHGYIFEAKELLYDLYYLLREGFEPAKRKLSQTEKSGIPYWYFPE
;
A
#
# COMPACT_ATOMS: atom_id res chain seq x y z
N MET A 1 -6.07 -24.38 -47.34
CA MET A 1 -5.32 -25.09 -46.27
C MET A 1 -4.09 -24.34 -45.77
N LYS A 2 -3.10 -23.96 -46.60
CA LYS A 2 -1.89 -23.23 -46.12
C LYS A 2 -2.16 -21.93 -45.34
N LYS A 3 -3.14 -21.10 -45.75
CA LYS A 3 -3.54 -19.89 -45.01
C LYS A 3 -4.18 -20.20 -43.66
N LEU A 4 -5.09 -21.18 -43.58
CA LEU A 4 -5.74 -21.57 -42.33
C LEU A 4 -4.74 -22.18 -41.34
N SER A 5 -3.83 -23.05 -41.79
CA SER A 5 -2.76 -23.59 -40.94
C SER A 5 -1.78 -22.51 -40.45
N TYR A 6 -1.49 -21.50 -41.29
CA TYR A 6 -0.70 -20.33 -40.89
C TYR A 6 -1.44 -19.45 -39.87
N CYS A 7 -2.74 -19.22 -40.08
CA CYS A 7 -3.59 -18.52 -39.11
C CYS A 7 -3.60 -19.29 -37.79
N ILE A 8 -3.88 -20.59 -37.77
CA ILE A 8 -3.89 -21.44 -36.57
C ILE A 8 -2.53 -21.39 -35.84
N GLN A 9 -1.41 -21.50 -36.56
CA GLN A 9 -0.07 -21.44 -35.94
C GLN A 9 0.24 -20.08 -35.30
N ASN A 10 -0.26 -18.98 -35.85
CA ASN A 10 -0.08 -17.65 -35.24
C ASN A 10 -1.10 -17.39 -34.13
N PHE A 11 -2.32 -17.91 -34.27
CA PHE A 11 -3.40 -17.81 -33.30
C PHE A 11 -3.12 -18.62 -32.03
N SER A 12 -2.50 -19.79 -32.16
CA SER A 12 -2.04 -20.62 -31.03
C SER A 12 -0.98 -19.95 -30.15
N LYS A 13 -0.40 -18.84 -30.61
CA LYS A 13 0.59 -18.04 -29.88
C LYS A 13 -0.03 -16.82 -29.20
N ILE A 14 -1.33 -16.59 -29.40
CA ILE A 14 -2.10 -15.53 -28.76
C ILE A 14 -2.72 -16.13 -27.50
N ALA A 15 -2.27 -15.67 -26.34
CA ALA A 15 -2.73 -16.13 -25.05
C ALA A 15 -3.87 -15.25 -24.52
N GLU A 16 -4.66 -15.81 -23.60
CA GLU A 16 -5.55 -14.99 -22.77
C GLU A 16 -4.70 -13.98 -21.98
N GLY A 17 -5.17 -12.74 -21.92
CA GLY A 17 -4.44 -11.60 -21.37
C GLY A 17 -3.51 -10.88 -22.35
N ASP A 18 -3.29 -11.39 -23.57
CA ASP A 18 -2.52 -10.64 -24.57
C ASP A 18 -3.21 -9.32 -24.91
N GLY A 19 -2.44 -8.24 -24.94
CA GLY A 19 -2.92 -6.92 -25.34
C GLY A 19 -3.25 -6.85 -26.82
N VAL A 20 -4.37 -6.20 -27.14
CA VAL A 20 -4.90 -6.07 -28.50
C VAL A 20 -5.18 -4.60 -28.80
N LEU A 21 -4.74 -4.14 -29.98
CA LEU A 21 -5.02 -2.82 -30.50
C LEU A 21 -5.98 -2.94 -31.68
N GLY A 22 -7.07 -2.20 -31.66
CA GLY A 22 -7.99 -2.03 -32.78
C GLY A 22 -7.68 -0.74 -33.51
N VAL A 23 -7.22 -0.86 -34.76
CA VAL A 23 -6.85 0.27 -35.61
C VAL A 23 -7.86 0.50 -36.74
N ASN A 24 -7.94 1.71 -37.28
CA ASN A 24 -8.66 1.98 -38.53
C ASN A 24 -7.75 1.83 -39.75
N GLY A 25 -8.32 1.94 -40.96
CA GLY A 25 -7.56 1.89 -42.22
C GLY A 25 -6.59 3.05 -42.47
N ARG A 26 -6.32 3.88 -41.45
CA ARG A 26 -5.33 4.98 -41.45
C ARG A 26 -4.32 4.83 -40.31
N ASN A 27 -4.18 3.62 -39.75
CA ASN A 27 -3.28 3.29 -38.64
C ASN A 27 -3.51 4.09 -37.33
N GLU A 28 -4.70 4.66 -37.15
CA GLU A 28 -5.09 5.29 -35.88
C GLU A 28 -5.63 4.22 -34.93
N ILE A 29 -5.13 4.19 -33.70
CA ILE A 29 -5.64 3.26 -32.67
C ILE A 29 -6.98 3.80 -32.20
N LEU A 30 -8.06 3.11 -32.53
CA LEU A 30 -9.42 3.48 -32.13
C LEU A 30 -9.79 2.91 -30.77
N LYS A 31 -9.24 1.75 -30.44
CA LYS A 31 -9.58 1.00 -29.23
C LYS A 31 -8.43 0.09 -28.83
N TYR A 32 -8.33 -0.21 -27.54
CA TYR A 32 -7.41 -1.23 -27.05
C TYR A 32 -8.08 -2.10 -26.01
N GLY A 33 -7.59 -3.31 -25.86
CA GLY A 33 -8.25 -4.36 -25.10
C GLY A 33 -7.33 -5.53 -24.81
N TYR A 34 -7.90 -6.59 -24.27
CA TYR A 34 -7.19 -7.84 -23.99
C TYR A 34 -7.96 -9.04 -24.50
N VAL A 35 -7.25 -10.12 -24.82
CA VAL A 35 -7.85 -11.41 -25.19
C VAL A 35 -8.47 -12.04 -23.95
N ILE A 36 -9.79 -12.21 -23.93
CA ILE A 36 -10.53 -12.83 -22.81
C ILE A 36 -10.60 -14.34 -22.97
N SER A 37 -10.66 -14.82 -24.21
CA SER A 37 -10.67 -16.24 -24.50
C SER A 37 -9.93 -16.54 -25.79
N SER A 38 -8.87 -17.33 -25.66
CA SER A 38 -8.10 -17.90 -26.79
C SER A 38 -8.58 -19.31 -27.13
N LYS A 39 -9.33 -19.93 -26.21
CA LYS A 39 -9.81 -21.31 -26.29
C LYS A 39 -11.32 -21.35 -26.48
N ASN A 40 -11.77 -21.14 -27.71
CA ASN A 40 -12.99 -21.76 -28.24
C ASN A 40 -12.92 -21.72 -29.76
N TYR A 41 -12.30 -22.75 -30.34
CA TYR A 41 -12.59 -23.10 -31.72
C TYR A 41 -13.97 -23.78 -31.70
N GLU A 42 -14.97 -23.12 -32.29
CA GLU A 42 -16.15 -23.82 -32.76
C GLU A 42 -15.91 -24.14 -34.24
N GLU A 43 -15.84 -25.44 -34.56
CA GLU A 43 -15.94 -25.89 -35.95
C GLU A 43 -17.39 -25.75 -36.43
N GLN A 44 -17.84 -24.52 -36.60
CA GLN A 44 -18.92 -24.21 -37.52
C GLN A 44 -18.37 -23.25 -38.57
N ASN A 45 -18.29 -23.75 -39.80
CA ASN A 45 -17.89 -22.98 -40.99
C ASN A 45 -16.45 -22.46 -41.00
N ASN A 46 -15.47 -23.19 -40.45
CA ASN A 46 -14.03 -22.95 -40.67
C ASN A 46 -13.51 -21.58 -40.17
N ARG A 47 -14.06 -21.06 -39.06
CA ARG A 47 -13.71 -19.74 -38.49
C ARG A 47 -13.03 -19.87 -37.14
N LEU A 48 -12.06 -18.99 -36.89
CA LEU A 48 -11.39 -18.79 -35.60
C LEU A 48 -11.95 -17.51 -34.97
N ILE A 49 -12.41 -17.58 -33.73
CA ILE A 49 -13.04 -16.45 -33.03
C ILE A 49 -12.19 -16.12 -31.79
N LEU A 50 -11.61 -14.91 -31.76
CA LEU A 50 -11.06 -14.32 -30.53
C LEU A 50 -12.12 -13.44 -29.89
N LYS A 51 -12.31 -13.62 -28.59
CA LYS A 51 -13.10 -12.68 -27.79
C LYS A 51 -12.14 -11.71 -27.12
N PHE A 52 -12.42 -10.43 -27.30
CA PHE A 52 -11.64 -9.34 -26.72
C PHE A 52 -12.51 -8.53 -25.77
N ASP A 53 -11.92 -8.06 -24.68
CA ASP A 53 -12.52 -7.01 -23.85
C ASP A 53 -11.87 -5.69 -24.24
N TRP A 54 -12.67 -4.71 -24.65
CA TRP A 54 -12.16 -3.40 -25.07
C TRP A 54 -12.21 -2.44 -23.89
N VAL A 55 -11.05 -1.98 -23.45
CA VAL A 55 -10.95 -1.20 -22.22
C VAL A 55 -10.93 0.31 -22.46
N ARG A 56 -10.69 0.75 -23.71
CA ARG A 56 -10.91 2.15 -24.11
C ARG A 56 -11.26 2.23 -25.59
N ALA A 57 -12.03 3.26 -25.94
CA ALA A 57 -12.34 3.63 -27.31
C ALA A 57 -12.10 5.13 -27.53
N GLN A 58 -10.84 5.57 -27.64
CA GLN A 58 -10.52 6.92 -28.07
C GLN A 58 -9.41 6.92 -29.13
N PRO A 59 -9.52 7.75 -30.19
CA PRO A 59 -8.53 7.78 -31.26
C PRO A 59 -7.19 8.31 -30.77
N ILE A 60 -6.14 7.49 -30.87
CA ILE A 60 -4.76 7.93 -30.72
C ILE A 60 -4.16 7.97 -32.12
N LYS A 61 -3.72 9.16 -32.53
CA LYS A 61 -3.07 9.36 -33.81
C LYS A 61 -1.58 9.08 -33.67
N LEU A 62 -1.09 8.10 -34.43
CA LEU A 62 0.33 7.78 -34.47
C LEU A 62 1.06 8.76 -35.39
N ASN A 63 2.27 9.13 -35.02
CA ASN A 63 3.10 10.07 -35.78
C ASN A 63 3.81 9.41 -36.99
N GLU A 64 3.83 8.08 -37.05
CA GLU A 64 4.42 7.27 -38.14
C GLU A 64 3.55 6.01 -38.40
N ASP A 65 3.64 5.46 -39.61
CA ASP A 65 2.96 4.20 -39.98
C ASP A 65 3.71 2.99 -39.39
N PHE A 66 3.23 2.51 -38.24
CA PHE A 66 3.82 1.36 -37.53
C PHE A 66 3.21 0.01 -37.91
N PHE A 67 2.06 -0.01 -38.57
CA PHE A 67 1.30 -1.21 -38.90
C PHE A 67 1.32 -1.46 -40.41
N ASP A 68 1.56 -2.71 -40.79
CA ASP A 68 1.45 -3.21 -42.15
C ASP A 68 -0.03 -3.44 -42.52
N PRO A 69 -0.61 -2.67 -43.45
CA PRO A 69 -2.03 -2.78 -43.78
C PRO A 69 -2.42 -4.13 -44.41
N GLU A 70 -1.44 -4.92 -44.87
CA GLU A 70 -1.68 -6.24 -45.49
C GLU A 70 -1.81 -7.37 -44.44
N LEU A 71 -1.56 -7.08 -43.16
CA LEU A 71 -1.59 -8.05 -42.07
C LEU A 71 -2.77 -7.82 -41.13
N GLU A 72 -3.70 -8.79 -41.10
CA GLU A 72 -4.85 -8.80 -40.17
C GLU A 72 -4.43 -8.88 -38.69
N ILE A 73 -3.32 -9.57 -38.39
CA ILE A 73 -2.75 -9.71 -37.04
C ILE A 73 -1.25 -9.47 -37.13
N GLN A 74 -0.75 -8.54 -36.32
CA GLN A 74 0.65 -8.13 -36.33
C GLN A 74 1.25 -8.21 -34.95
N ARG A 75 2.43 -8.82 -34.85
CA ARG A 75 3.20 -8.83 -33.61
C ARG A 75 4.13 -7.64 -33.60
N LEU A 76 3.86 -6.69 -32.71
CA LEU A 76 4.77 -5.58 -32.46
C LEU A 76 5.92 -6.03 -31.57
N ARG A 77 7.12 -5.48 -31.84
CA ARG A 77 8.26 -5.64 -30.94
C ARG A 77 8.18 -4.56 -29.86
N ILE A 78 8.76 -4.83 -28.69
CA ILE A 78 8.83 -3.90 -27.55
C ILE A 78 9.34 -2.50 -27.97
N GLY A 79 10.36 -2.43 -28.83
CA GLY A 79 10.88 -1.16 -29.34
C GLY A 79 9.88 -0.38 -30.22
N THR A 80 8.95 -1.07 -30.87
CA THR A 80 7.87 -0.46 -31.66
C THR A 80 6.71 -0.02 -30.76
N ILE A 81 6.41 -0.80 -29.73
CA ILE A 81 5.38 -0.49 -28.72
C ILE A 81 5.76 0.78 -27.95
N ASN A 82 7.03 0.96 -27.60
CA ASN A 82 7.50 2.15 -26.87
C ASN A 82 7.42 3.45 -27.69
N LYS A 83 7.25 3.37 -29.01
CA LYS A 83 7.01 4.53 -29.89
C LYS A 83 5.53 4.85 -30.08
N ILE A 84 4.65 3.93 -29.67
CA ILE A 84 3.21 4.15 -29.52
C ILE A 84 3.04 4.71 -28.11
N ASP A 85 3.00 6.04 -27.96
CA ASP A 85 2.91 6.71 -26.66
C ASP A 85 1.85 6.05 -25.75
N LYS A 86 2.30 5.51 -24.60
CA LYS A 86 1.49 4.94 -23.50
C LYS A 86 0.45 3.87 -23.91
N ILE A 87 0.82 2.60 -23.83
CA ILE A 87 -0.16 1.55 -23.49
C ILE A 87 -0.38 1.64 -21.98
N VAL A 88 -1.49 2.27 -21.58
CA VAL A 88 -1.87 2.58 -20.21
C VAL A 88 -2.35 1.33 -19.47
N ASP A 89 -1.90 1.19 -18.22
CA ASP A 89 -2.32 0.27 -17.15
C ASP A 89 -3.78 -0.16 -17.19
N ILE A 90 -4.07 -1.45 -16.93
CA ILE A 90 -5.43 -1.85 -16.56
C ILE A 90 -5.50 -3.11 -15.66
N PHE A 91 -6.32 -3.01 -14.61
CA PHE A 91 -7.00 -4.10 -13.91
C PHE A 91 -8.17 -4.68 -14.72
N THR A 92 -8.44 -5.98 -14.58
CA THR A 92 -9.73 -6.60 -14.96
C THR A 92 -10.62 -6.77 -13.73
N ILE A 93 -11.91 -6.40 -13.82
CA ILE A 93 -12.95 -6.75 -12.84
C ILE A 93 -13.96 -7.61 -13.61
N GLU A 94 -14.21 -8.83 -13.15
CA GLU A 94 -15.39 -9.60 -13.56
C GLU A 94 -16.13 -10.11 -12.32
N GLU A 95 -17.42 -9.78 -12.22
CA GLU A 95 -18.38 -10.49 -11.37
C GLU A 95 -19.00 -11.64 -12.16
N LYS A 96 -19.17 -12.83 -11.55
CA LYS A 96 -20.38 -13.68 -11.72
C LYS A 96 -20.41 -14.95 -10.85
N TYR A 97 -21.67 -15.41 -10.69
CA TYR A 97 -22.29 -16.41 -9.81
C TYR A 97 -21.80 -17.89 -9.91
N TYR A 98 -22.30 -18.68 -8.96
CA TYR A 98 -21.85 -19.96 -8.40
C TYR A 98 -22.28 -21.30 -9.08
N ALA A 99 -21.54 -22.38 -8.78
CA ALA A 99 -21.99 -23.80 -8.63
C ALA A 99 -20.83 -24.76 -8.17
N GLU A 100 -21.14 -25.67 -7.23
CA GLU A 100 -20.27 -26.61 -6.45
C GLU A 100 -19.69 -27.86 -7.17
N GLY A 101 -18.63 -28.46 -6.60
CA GLY A 101 -18.26 -29.88 -6.79
C GLY A 101 -16.83 -30.30 -6.37
N ASP A 102 -16.74 -31.23 -5.41
CA ASP A 102 -15.57 -31.81 -4.70
C ASP A 102 -14.35 -32.30 -5.53
N SER A 103 -13.11 -32.14 -5.00
CA SER A 103 -12.32 -33.28 -4.43
C SER A 103 -10.83 -32.99 -4.11
N LYS A 104 -10.47 -33.37 -2.88
CA LYS A 104 -9.20 -33.93 -2.33
C LYS A 104 -7.90 -33.86 -3.18
N TYR A 105 -6.85 -33.23 -2.63
CA TYR A 105 -5.59 -33.84 -2.15
C TYR A 105 -4.63 -32.73 -1.66
N ALA A 106 -4.08 -32.88 -0.45
CA ALA A 106 -3.20 -31.91 0.19
C ALA A 106 -1.70 -32.24 0.01
N SER A 107 -0.89 -31.20 -0.18
CA SER A 107 0.54 -31.17 0.16
C SER A 107 0.97 -29.73 0.49
N PRO A 108 2.02 -29.53 1.32
CA PRO A 108 2.19 -28.31 2.09
C PRO A 108 2.79 -27.17 1.26
N VAL A 109 2.00 -26.11 1.04
CA VAL A 109 2.40 -24.87 0.35
C VAL A 109 2.77 -23.80 1.37
N LYS A 110 3.88 -23.09 1.12
CA LYS A 110 4.28 -21.88 1.89
C LYS A 110 3.23 -20.78 1.68
N PRO A 111 2.90 -19.93 2.67
CA PRO A 111 1.83 -18.94 2.53
C PRO A 111 2.25 -17.81 1.55
N SER A 112 1.89 -17.97 0.28
CA SER A 112 1.55 -16.89 -0.65
C SER A 112 0.11 -16.47 -0.34
N LEU A 113 -0.11 -15.17 -0.10
CA LEU A 113 -1.45 -14.60 0.07
C LEU A 113 -2.22 -14.78 -1.25
N SER A 114 -2.90 -15.91 -1.36
CA SER A 114 -3.81 -16.24 -2.45
C SER A 114 -5.20 -16.03 -1.88
N PHE A 115 -5.96 -15.14 -2.48
CA PHE A 115 -7.28 -14.78 -1.98
C PHE A 115 -8.23 -16.00 -2.10
N ILE A 116 -9.08 -16.31 -1.12
CA ILE A 116 -10.17 -17.31 -1.25
C ILE A 116 -11.44 -16.62 -0.71
N THR A 117 -12.50 -16.56 -1.50
CA THR A 117 -13.81 -16.10 -1.02
C THR A 117 -14.72 -17.30 -0.72
N GLU A 118 -15.85 -17.08 -0.03
CA GLU A 118 -16.78 -18.05 0.61
C GLU A 118 -17.36 -19.20 -0.24
N GLU A 119 -16.78 -19.57 -1.39
CA GLU A 119 -17.14 -20.77 -2.16
C GLU A 119 -16.01 -21.79 -2.37
N GLY A 120 -14.93 -21.73 -1.60
CA GLY A 120 -13.91 -22.79 -1.65
C GLY A 120 -13.21 -22.94 -3.00
N LYS A 121 -13.29 -21.94 -3.89
CA LYS A 121 -12.42 -21.81 -5.06
C LYS A 121 -11.26 -20.88 -4.73
N GLU A 122 -10.04 -21.41 -4.79
CA GLU A 122 -8.81 -20.61 -4.82
C GLU A 122 -8.95 -19.48 -5.84
N LEU A 123 -8.67 -18.22 -5.47
CA LEU A 123 -8.45 -17.17 -6.45
C LEU A 123 -7.09 -17.42 -7.11
N THR A 124 -7.07 -18.30 -8.11
CA THR A 124 -6.02 -18.31 -9.12
C THR A 124 -6.30 -17.17 -10.10
N GLY A 125 -6.00 -15.95 -9.65
CA GLY A 125 -5.92 -14.73 -10.46
C GLY A 125 -4.55 -14.02 -10.32
N PHE A 126 -3.65 -14.60 -9.52
CA PHE A 126 -2.23 -14.29 -9.50
C PHE A 126 -1.51 -15.56 -9.96
N ASP A 127 -1.32 -15.73 -11.26
CA ASP A 127 -0.75 -16.96 -11.79
C ASP A 127 0.78 -16.97 -11.60
N GLU A 128 1.26 -17.67 -10.56
CA GLU A 128 2.64 -18.15 -10.45
C GLU A 128 2.88 -19.36 -11.38
N THR A 129 2.67 -19.26 -12.69
CA THR A 129 3.13 -20.32 -13.61
C THR A 129 3.60 -19.82 -14.99
N THR A 130 4.54 -18.88 -15.04
CA THR A 130 5.56 -18.94 -16.12
C THR A 130 6.93 -18.57 -15.58
N GLY A 131 7.85 -19.54 -15.56
CA GLY A 131 9.25 -19.28 -15.25
C GLY A 131 9.89 -18.41 -16.33
N SER A 132 9.85 -17.07 -16.15
CA SER A 132 10.98 -16.16 -16.35
C SER A 132 10.63 -14.69 -16.00
N ASN A 133 11.24 -14.15 -14.94
CA ASN A 133 11.49 -12.70 -14.71
C ASN A 133 10.31 -11.69 -14.56
N GLN A 134 9.34 -11.87 -13.65
CA GLN A 134 8.30 -10.83 -13.40
C GLN A 134 8.06 -10.53 -11.90
N LEU A 135 7.68 -9.28 -11.62
CA LEU A 135 7.70 -8.50 -10.36
C LEU A 135 6.84 -9.03 -9.20
N ASP A 136 7.09 -8.54 -7.97
CA ASP A 136 6.23 -8.85 -6.81
C ASP A 136 5.18 -7.74 -6.61
N LEU A 137 3.91 -8.12 -6.38
CA LEU A 137 2.80 -7.19 -6.14
C LEU A 137 2.33 -7.26 -4.69
N VAL A 138 2.20 -6.10 -4.05
CA VAL A 138 1.68 -5.95 -2.68
C VAL A 138 0.31 -5.27 -2.73
N PRO A 139 -0.79 -6.03 -2.53
CA PRO A 139 -2.13 -5.46 -2.45
C PRO A 139 -2.34 -4.78 -1.09
N LEU A 140 -2.98 -3.61 -1.11
CA LEU A 140 -3.24 -2.80 0.08
C LEU A 140 -4.69 -2.34 0.09
N PHE A 141 -5.34 -2.49 1.23
CA PHE A 141 -6.57 -1.75 1.52
C PHE A 141 -6.25 -0.31 1.87
N TYR A 142 -7.16 0.63 1.60
CA TYR A 142 -6.99 1.99 2.05
C TYR A 142 -8.29 2.62 2.55
N GLY A 143 -8.13 3.50 3.54
CA GLY A 143 -9.06 4.60 3.82
C GLY A 143 -8.38 5.92 3.46
N THR A 144 -9.12 6.89 2.95
CA THR A 144 -8.59 8.23 2.66
C THR A 144 -9.68 9.28 2.76
N ASN A 145 -9.34 10.46 3.27
CA ASN A 145 -10.20 11.65 3.23
C ASN A 145 -9.71 12.67 2.19
N ARG A 146 -8.97 12.22 1.17
CA ARG A 146 -8.49 13.07 0.09
C ARG A 146 -9.58 13.27 -0.95
N ASN A 147 -9.64 14.46 -1.52
CA ASN A 147 -10.50 14.76 -2.66
C ASN A 147 -10.05 13.97 -3.90
N LYS A 148 -11.01 13.59 -4.74
CA LYS A 148 -10.70 13.06 -6.09
C LYS A 148 -10.27 14.22 -7.00
N THR A 149 -9.31 13.98 -7.87
CA THR A 149 -8.87 14.98 -8.86
C THR A 149 -9.59 14.86 -10.20
N GLY A 150 -10.22 13.71 -10.46
CA GLY A 150 -10.74 13.33 -11.77
C GLY A 150 -9.71 12.68 -12.69
N SER A 151 -8.44 12.60 -12.28
CA SER A 151 -7.39 11.87 -13.01
C SER A 151 -7.57 10.36 -12.83
N ILE A 152 -7.34 9.61 -13.91
CA ILE A 152 -7.26 8.14 -13.87
C ILE A 152 -5.86 7.64 -13.52
N LEU A 153 -4.86 8.53 -13.50
CA LEU A 153 -3.48 8.15 -13.22
C LEU A 153 -3.31 7.89 -11.72
N PRO A 154 -2.74 6.74 -11.30
CA PRO A 154 -2.67 6.39 -9.88
C PRO A 154 -1.97 7.43 -9.00
N ASN A 155 -0.88 8.03 -9.50
CA ASN A 155 -0.13 9.05 -8.78
C ASN A 155 -0.88 10.39 -8.62
N GLU A 156 -1.96 10.60 -9.38
CA GLU A 156 -2.74 11.83 -9.39
C GLU A 156 -4.19 11.62 -8.97
N TYR A 157 -4.63 10.38 -8.75
CA TYR A 157 -6.04 10.02 -8.54
C TYR A 157 -6.67 10.77 -7.36
N TYR A 158 -5.92 10.86 -6.25
CA TYR A 158 -6.28 11.61 -5.06
C TYR A 158 -5.42 12.86 -4.89
N GLY A 159 -6.05 13.97 -4.51
CA GLY A 159 -5.43 15.26 -4.28
C GLY A 159 -4.95 15.47 -2.84
N SER A 160 -4.79 16.74 -2.47
CA SER A 160 -4.34 17.18 -1.15
C SER A 160 -5.42 17.90 -0.32
N ASN A 161 -6.64 18.06 -0.82
CA ASN A 161 -7.71 18.67 -0.05
C ASN A 161 -8.48 17.62 0.76
N VAL A 162 -8.96 18.01 1.93
CA VAL A 162 -9.88 17.19 2.74
C VAL A 162 -11.23 17.11 2.05
N ASP A 163 -11.80 15.92 2.06
CA ASP A 163 -13.10 15.54 1.53
C ASP A 163 -13.69 14.41 2.41
N GLU A 164 -14.85 13.88 2.05
CA GLU A 164 -15.44 12.73 2.73
C GLU A 164 -14.53 11.49 2.72
N LEU A 165 -14.72 10.62 3.72
CA LEU A 165 -14.01 9.35 3.85
C LEU A 165 -14.36 8.41 2.69
N LYS A 166 -13.32 7.90 2.03
CA LYS A 166 -13.40 6.96 0.92
C LYS A 166 -12.56 5.73 1.22
N TYR A 167 -12.94 4.62 0.60
CA TYR A 167 -12.31 3.33 0.80
C TYR A 167 -11.90 2.72 -0.53
N GLY A 168 -10.96 1.77 -0.49
CA GLY A 168 -10.64 1.01 -1.69
C GLY A 168 -9.47 0.06 -1.55
N LEU A 169 -9.00 -0.38 -2.71
CA LEU A 169 -7.86 -1.26 -2.91
C LEU A 169 -6.85 -0.58 -3.83
N CYS A 170 -5.58 -0.78 -3.57
CA CYS A 170 -4.50 -0.41 -4.49
C CYS A 170 -3.41 -1.47 -4.49
N ALA A 171 -2.61 -1.53 -5.56
CA ALA A 171 -1.47 -2.44 -5.62
C ALA A 171 -0.16 -1.69 -5.87
N VAL A 172 0.87 -2.09 -5.12
CA VAL A 172 2.23 -1.57 -5.25
C VAL A 172 3.12 -2.66 -5.84
N SER A 173 3.83 -2.35 -6.91
CA SER A 173 4.88 -3.23 -7.44
C SER A 173 6.19 -3.03 -6.67
N ILE A 174 6.88 -4.13 -6.40
CA ILE A 174 8.21 -4.18 -5.80
C ILE A 174 9.18 -4.76 -6.83
N PRO A 175 10.29 -4.08 -7.14
CA PRO A 175 11.25 -4.56 -8.12
C PRO A 175 11.96 -5.82 -7.63
N LYS A 176 12.30 -6.78 -8.50
CA LYS A 176 12.99 -8.02 -8.08
C LYS A 176 14.37 -7.77 -7.45
N LYS A 177 15.02 -6.67 -7.83
CA LYS A 177 16.29 -6.23 -7.26
C LYS A 177 16.12 -5.32 -6.04
N HIS A 178 14.90 -5.25 -5.49
CA HIS A 178 14.58 -4.45 -4.32
C HIS A 178 15.53 -4.78 -3.17
N LYS A 179 15.99 -3.73 -2.51
CA LYS A 179 16.80 -3.85 -1.30
C LYS A 179 15.97 -3.40 -0.12
N MET A 180 15.97 -4.23 0.91
CA MET A 180 15.33 -3.90 2.18
C MET A 180 15.71 -2.51 2.67
N GLY A 181 14.69 -1.70 2.96
CA GLY A 181 14.81 -0.32 3.42
C GLY A 181 14.93 0.72 2.29
N VAL A 182 15.02 0.31 1.03
CA VAL A 182 15.17 1.25 -0.08
C VAL A 182 13.83 1.46 -0.76
N LEU A 183 13.37 2.71 -0.86
CA LEU A 183 12.20 3.04 -1.68
C LEU A 183 12.66 3.44 -3.09
N GLU A 184 12.88 2.47 -3.98
CA GLU A 184 13.42 2.76 -5.32
C GLU A 184 12.49 3.68 -6.11
N ARG A 185 13.04 4.81 -6.56
CA ARG A 185 12.35 5.88 -7.28
C ARG A 185 13.18 6.35 -8.47
N PRO A 186 12.53 6.79 -9.56
CA PRO A 186 13.25 7.50 -10.61
C PRO A 186 13.80 8.81 -10.04
N GLY A 187 15.03 9.16 -10.41
CA GLY A 187 15.57 10.49 -10.13
C GLY A 187 14.70 11.57 -10.78
N ILE A 188 14.70 12.79 -10.23
CA ILE A 188 13.78 13.89 -10.62
C ILE A 188 13.75 14.13 -12.15
N ILE A 189 14.92 14.24 -12.78
CA ILE A 189 15.07 14.46 -14.23
C ILE A 189 14.53 13.26 -15.03
N TRP A 190 14.79 12.04 -14.54
CA TRP A 190 14.32 10.81 -15.18
C TRP A 190 12.81 10.68 -15.08
N ASN A 191 12.24 10.97 -13.91
CA ASN A 191 10.79 10.90 -13.69
C ASN A 191 10.04 11.89 -14.59
N PHE A 192 10.57 13.10 -14.76
CA PHE A 192 9.97 14.11 -15.63
C PHE A 192 9.94 13.67 -17.10
N LEU A 193 10.97 12.97 -17.57
CA LEU A 193 11.12 12.59 -18.97
C LEU A 193 10.49 11.23 -19.31
N PHE A 194 10.49 10.29 -18.37
CA PHE A 194 10.19 8.87 -18.65
C PHE A 194 9.22 8.22 -17.65
N GLY A 195 8.88 8.89 -16.55
CA GLY A 195 8.00 8.34 -15.52
C GLY A 195 8.64 7.21 -14.68
N GLU A 196 7.79 6.47 -13.96
CA GLU A 196 8.20 5.35 -13.13
C GLU A 196 8.32 4.05 -13.94
N ASP A 197 9.12 3.10 -13.45
CA ASP A 197 9.43 1.85 -14.15
C ASP A 197 9.32 0.73 -13.11
N THR A 198 8.35 -0.14 -13.27
CA THR A 198 8.04 -1.20 -12.31
C THR A 198 9.19 -2.21 -12.17
N ILE A 199 10.08 -2.33 -13.17
CA ILE A 199 11.28 -3.19 -13.11
C ILE A 199 12.32 -2.61 -12.15
N ARG A 200 12.36 -1.29 -12.00
CA ARG A 200 13.41 -0.56 -11.29
C ARG A 200 12.94 0.13 -10.02
N HIS A 201 11.66 0.41 -9.91
CA HIS A 201 11.08 1.30 -8.91
C HIS A 201 9.93 0.64 -8.18
N VAL A 202 9.66 1.10 -6.96
CA VAL A 202 8.45 0.73 -6.20
C VAL A 202 7.30 1.60 -6.68
N VAL A 203 6.35 1.07 -7.46
CA VAL A 203 5.34 1.88 -8.16
C VAL A 203 3.94 1.59 -7.66
N LEU A 204 3.12 2.64 -7.50
CA LEU A 204 1.68 2.49 -7.30
C LEU A 204 1.07 2.22 -8.68
N ASN A 205 0.69 0.97 -8.95
CA ASN A 205 0.24 0.59 -10.29
C ASN A 205 -1.20 1.03 -10.54
N ASN A 206 -2.06 0.96 -9.52
CA ASN A 206 -3.49 1.07 -9.72
C ASN A 206 -4.26 1.34 -8.42
N ILE A 207 -5.46 1.89 -8.57
CA ILE A 207 -6.38 2.23 -7.49
C ILE A 207 -7.79 1.81 -7.92
N LYS A 208 -8.52 1.16 -7.01
CA LYS A 208 -9.93 0.85 -7.13
C LYS A 208 -10.64 1.38 -5.89
N GLU A 209 -11.40 2.45 -6.07
CA GLU A 209 -12.32 2.94 -5.04
C GLU A 209 -13.48 1.95 -4.87
N LEU A 210 -13.91 1.74 -3.64
CA LEU A 210 -14.97 0.82 -3.25
C LEU A 210 -16.00 1.56 -2.41
N THR A 211 -17.25 1.08 -2.48
CA THR A 211 -18.24 1.40 -1.46
C THR A 211 -17.85 0.79 -0.11
N GLU A 212 -18.45 1.27 0.97
CA GLU A 212 -18.20 0.74 2.32
C GLU A 212 -18.54 -0.75 2.44
N ASP A 213 -19.63 -1.19 1.82
CA ASP A 213 -20.07 -2.60 1.86
C ASP A 213 -19.12 -3.50 1.06
N GLU A 214 -18.70 -3.07 -0.14
CA GLU A 214 -17.69 -3.79 -0.92
C GLU A 214 -16.36 -3.85 -0.17
N PHE A 215 -15.90 -2.73 0.40
CA PHE A 215 -14.67 -2.67 1.18
C PHE A 215 -14.72 -3.67 2.33
N THR A 216 -15.79 -3.65 3.13
CA THR A 216 -15.97 -4.53 4.28
C THR A 216 -16.02 -6.00 3.86
N LYS A 217 -16.77 -6.32 2.81
CA LYS A 217 -16.86 -7.68 2.24
C LYS A 217 -15.49 -8.19 1.81
N HIS A 218 -14.74 -7.37 1.05
CA HIS A 218 -13.40 -7.73 0.62
C HIS A 218 -12.45 -7.87 1.81
N PHE A 219 -12.47 -6.94 2.77
CA PHE A 219 -11.61 -6.97 3.95
C PHE A 219 -11.81 -8.26 4.76
N ASN A 220 -13.06 -8.65 5.02
CA ASN A 220 -13.38 -9.90 5.70
C ASN A 220 -12.95 -11.13 4.90
N GLY A 221 -13.19 -11.13 3.58
CA GLY A 221 -12.72 -12.21 2.71
C GLY A 221 -11.22 -12.44 2.80
N VAL A 222 -10.41 -11.38 2.90
CA VAL A 222 -8.95 -11.49 3.08
C VAL A 222 -8.58 -11.93 4.50
N LEU A 223 -9.27 -11.43 5.52
CA LEU A 223 -9.01 -11.80 6.92
C LEU A 223 -9.24 -13.30 7.16
N GLU A 224 -10.28 -13.91 6.58
CA GLU A 224 -10.58 -15.34 6.81
C GLU A 224 -9.49 -16.29 6.27
N LEU A 225 -8.62 -15.80 5.39
CA LEU A 225 -7.46 -16.55 4.87
C LEU A 225 -6.28 -16.55 5.82
N ASN A 226 -6.31 -15.63 6.78
CA ASN A 226 -5.26 -15.44 7.74
C ASN A 226 -5.73 -15.98 9.09
N PRO A 227 -5.18 -17.10 9.57
CA PRO A 227 -5.57 -17.69 10.84
C PRO A 227 -5.43 -16.74 12.04
N GLU A 228 -4.51 -15.77 11.96
CA GLU A 228 -4.30 -14.78 13.02
C GLU A 228 -5.32 -13.63 13.00
N LYS A 229 -6.08 -13.50 11.89
CA LYS A 229 -7.00 -12.40 11.59
C LYS A 229 -6.43 -11.03 11.96
N ASP A 230 -5.14 -10.85 11.67
CA ASP A 230 -4.40 -9.63 11.97
C ASP A 230 -4.33 -8.69 10.77
N ALA A 231 -4.40 -7.40 11.05
CA ALA A 231 -4.22 -6.35 10.06
C ALA A 231 -3.27 -5.26 10.55
N LEU A 232 -2.51 -4.70 9.62
CA LEU A 232 -1.64 -3.55 9.82
C LEU A 232 -2.22 -2.35 9.08
N ILE A 233 -2.37 -1.22 9.76
CA ILE A 233 -2.67 0.07 9.13
C ILE A 233 -1.47 0.99 9.27
N PHE A 234 -0.94 1.44 8.14
CA PHE A 234 0.09 2.46 8.08
C PHE A 234 -0.49 3.87 7.90
N LEU A 235 0.03 4.84 8.67
CA LEU A 235 -0.32 6.25 8.61
C LEU A 235 0.94 7.06 8.27
N HIS A 236 0.91 7.73 7.13
CA HIS A 236 2.02 8.55 6.66
C HIS A 236 2.15 9.88 7.42
N GLY A 237 3.26 10.58 7.18
CA GLY A 237 3.58 11.87 7.79
C GLY A 237 3.14 13.09 6.98
N TYR A 238 3.73 14.23 7.31
CA TYR A 238 3.55 15.51 6.61
C TYR A 238 4.09 15.47 5.18
N ASN A 239 3.46 16.23 4.26
CA ASN A 239 3.91 16.42 2.87
C ASN A 239 4.06 15.10 2.08
N ASN A 240 3.12 14.18 2.24
CA ASN A 240 3.03 12.97 1.43
C ASN A 240 1.82 13.03 0.49
N THR A 241 1.95 12.48 -0.71
CA THR A 241 0.82 12.20 -1.60
C THR A 241 0.18 10.85 -1.23
N PHE A 242 -0.99 10.55 -1.83
CA PHE A 242 -1.57 9.20 -1.72
C PHE A 242 -0.60 8.12 -2.23
N ALA A 243 0.11 8.39 -3.32
CA ALA A 243 1.09 7.46 -3.87
C ALA A 243 2.29 7.25 -2.94
N ASP A 244 2.77 8.29 -2.25
CA ASP A 244 3.85 8.13 -1.27
C ASP A 244 3.42 7.22 -0.12
N ALA A 245 2.21 7.42 0.38
CA ALA A 245 1.63 6.57 1.42
C ALA A 245 1.52 5.10 0.97
N ALA A 246 0.95 4.86 -0.22
CA ALA A 246 0.79 3.52 -0.78
C ALA A 246 2.14 2.83 -0.91
N ARG A 247 3.10 3.50 -1.56
CA ARG A 247 4.39 2.92 -1.91
C ARG A 247 5.23 2.65 -0.68
N ARG A 248 5.19 3.53 0.33
CA ARG A 248 5.85 3.30 1.62
C ARG A 248 5.21 2.13 2.36
N THR A 249 3.87 2.02 2.36
CA THR A 249 3.18 0.88 2.97
C THR A 249 3.55 -0.43 2.29
N GLY A 250 3.55 -0.45 0.95
CA GLY A 250 3.93 -1.62 0.15
C GLY A 250 5.36 -2.08 0.43
N GLN A 251 6.32 -1.14 0.44
CA GLN A 251 7.71 -1.42 0.80
C GLN A 251 7.83 -1.96 2.23
N LEU A 252 7.19 -1.30 3.20
CA LEU A 252 7.25 -1.68 4.61
C LEU A 252 6.74 -3.12 4.84
N VAL A 253 5.56 -3.43 4.30
CA VAL A 253 4.94 -4.77 4.39
C VAL A 253 5.80 -5.83 3.72
N TYR A 254 6.33 -5.53 2.53
CA TYR A 254 7.20 -6.43 1.79
C TYR A 254 8.48 -6.74 2.56
N ASP A 255 9.15 -5.71 3.08
CA ASP A 255 10.43 -5.83 3.77
C ASP A 255 10.33 -6.55 5.11
N MET A 256 9.25 -6.29 5.85
CA MET A 256 8.94 -7.05 7.06
C MET A 256 8.39 -8.45 6.75
N LYS A 257 8.08 -8.77 5.48
CA LYS A 257 7.38 -10.00 5.11
C LYS A 257 6.12 -10.21 5.95
N TYR A 258 5.40 -9.12 6.21
CA TYR A 258 4.18 -9.13 7.00
C TYR A 258 3.13 -10.01 6.28
N LYS A 259 2.49 -10.92 7.03
CA LYS A 259 1.57 -11.92 6.48
C LYS A 259 0.10 -11.59 6.72
N GLY A 260 -0.17 -10.65 7.63
CA GLY A 260 -1.51 -10.16 7.87
C GLY A 260 -2.01 -9.24 6.76
N LEU A 261 -3.29 -8.88 6.88
CA LEU A 261 -3.92 -7.93 5.97
C LEU A 261 -3.20 -6.58 6.08
N SER A 262 -2.83 -6.02 4.94
CA SER A 262 -2.10 -4.76 4.89
C SER A 262 -2.98 -3.64 4.39
N ALA A 263 -3.01 -2.55 5.15
CA ALA A 263 -3.82 -1.38 4.86
C ALA A 263 -3.06 -0.08 5.16
N MET A 264 -3.57 1.02 4.63
CA MET A 264 -3.10 2.35 4.97
C MET A 264 -4.27 3.31 5.20
N PHE A 265 -4.01 4.37 5.97
CA PHE A 265 -4.86 5.55 5.96
C PHE A 265 -4.09 6.73 5.37
N SER A 266 -4.59 7.25 4.26
CA SER A 266 -3.99 8.37 3.54
C SER A 266 -4.75 9.65 3.85
N TRP A 267 -4.29 10.41 4.83
CA TRP A 267 -4.90 11.68 5.21
C TRP A 267 -4.46 12.80 4.26
N ALA A 268 -5.26 13.85 4.08
CA ALA A 268 -5.03 14.91 3.10
C ALA A 268 -3.85 15.86 3.43
N SER A 269 -2.64 15.34 3.61
CA SER A 269 -1.43 16.17 3.75
C SER A 269 -1.08 16.85 2.43
N ASP A 270 -0.56 18.08 2.52
CA ASP A 270 -0.26 18.93 1.38
C ASP A 270 1.09 18.52 0.78
N GLY A 271 1.08 17.60 -0.19
CA GLY A 271 2.26 17.02 -0.85
C GLY A 271 3.10 17.99 -1.71
N LYS A 272 2.97 19.30 -1.51
CA LYS A 272 3.65 20.37 -2.28
C LYS A 272 4.12 21.59 -1.44
N THR A 273 3.67 21.73 -0.20
CA THR A 273 4.01 22.79 0.80
C THR A 273 3.72 24.26 0.45
N PHE A 274 3.16 25.01 1.44
CA PHE A 274 3.69 26.32 1.90
C PHE A 274 3.36 26.69 3.38
N SER A 275 2.67 25.85 4.19
CA SER A 275 2.61 26.10 5.64
C SER A 275 2.43 24.82 6.46
N TYR A 276 3.41 24.52 7.31
CA TYR A 276 3.31 23.47 8.35
C TYR A 276 2.05 23.65 9.22
N VAL A 277 1.62 24.90 9.45
CA VAL A 277 0.41 25.22 10.21
C VAL A 277 -0.87 24.78 9.50
N HIS A 278 -0.89 24.84 8.16
CA HIS A 278 -2.02 24.34 7.37
C HIS A 278 -2.19 22.83 7.55
N ASP A 279 -1.10 22.08 7.46
CA ASP A 279 -1.15 20.63 7.62
C ASP A 279 -1.44 20.20 9.04
N LEU A 280 -1.06 20.98 10.06
CA LEU A 280 -1.50 20.73 11.43
C LEU A 280 -3.03 20.80 11.55
N LYS A 281 -3.66 21.79 10.90
CA LYS A 281 -5.13 21.92 10.87
C LYS A 281 -5.77 20.78 10.06
N THR A 282 -5.17 20.38 8.95
CA THR A 282 -5.66 19.26 8.16
C THR A 282 -5.51 17.91 8.87
N ALA A 283 -4.41 17.70 9.60
CA ALA A 283 -4.21 16.54 10.46
C ALA A 283 -5.29 16.46 11.55
N GLN A 284 -5.61 17.59 12.19
CA GLN A 284 -6.74 17.69 13.12
C GLN A 284 -8.07 17.32 12.44
N ASN A 285 -8.39 17.88 11.28
CA ASN A 285 -9.61 17.54 10.52
C ASN A 285 -9.65 16.06 10.07
N SER A 286 -8.47 15.45 9.85
CA SER A 286 -8.36 14.04 9.44
C SER A 286 -8.53 13.07 10.61
N THR A 287 -8.50 13.56 11.85
CA THR A 287 -8.65 12.74 13.06
C THR A 287 -10.04 12.10 13.13
N GLU A 288 -11.10 12.82 12.74
CA GLU A 288 -12.47 12.28 12.70
C GLU A 288 -12.62 11.22 11.61
N HIS A 289 -12.14 11.49 10.39
CA HIS A 289 -12.17 10.52 9.30
C HIS A 289 -11.35 9.26 9.62
N PHE A 290 -10.21 9.40 10.30
CA PHE A 290 -9.46 8.23 10.75
C PHE A 290 -10.18 7.48 11.87
N LYS A 291 -10.86 8.19 12.80
CA LYS A 291 -11.74 7.55 13.79
C LYS A 291 -12.83 6.74 13.10
N GLU A 292 -13.54 7.33 12.13
CA GLU A 292 -14.59 6.66 11.35
C GLU A 292 -14.06 5.41 10.66
N PHE A 293 -12.87 5.48 10.05
CA PHE A 293 -12.24 4.32 9.43
C PHE A 293 -11.94 3.21 10.45
N ILE A 294 -11.39 3.54 11.61
CA ILE A 294 -11.14 2.53 12.66
C ILE A 294 -12.46 1.96 13.21
N VAL A 295 -13.47 2.81 13.41
CA VAL A 295 -14.80 2.37 13.86
C VAL A 295 -15.45 1.41 12.86
N LEU A 296 -15.34 1.69 11.55
CA LEU A 296 -15.78 0.78 10.49
C LEU A 296 -15.14 -0.59 10.65
N LEU A 297 -13.80 -0.63 10.79
CA LEU A 297 -13.08 -1.89 10.95
C LEU A 297 -13.49 -2.65 12.21
N LEU A 298 -13.56 -1.96 13.36
CA LEU A 298 -13.95 -2.61 14.63
C LEU A 298 -15.43 -3.04 14.67
N ASN A 299 -16.30 -2.43 13.87
CA ASN A 299 -17.74 -2.72 13.89
C ASN A 299 -18.21 -3.66 12.78
N LYS A 300 -17.59 -3.60 11.61
CA LYS A 300 -18.08 -4.29 10.42
C LYS A 300 -17.14 -5.39 9.91
N THR A 301 -15.93 -5.53 10.48
CA THR A 301 -14.99 -6.58 10.09
C THR A 301 -14.75 -7.62 11.19
N ASN A 302 -14.26 -8.80 10.79
CA ASN A 302 -13.90 -9.91 11.68
C ASN A 302 -12.46 -9.83 12.19
N ILE A 303 -11.87 -8.62 12.24
CA ILE A 303 -10.49 -8.42 12.68
C ILE A 303 -10.32 -8.75 14.17
N GLU A 304 -9.30 -9.53 14.51
CA GLU A 304 -9.01 -9.89 15.91
C GLU A 304 -7.77 -9.17 16.46
N LYS A 305 -6.86 -8.77 15.57
CA LYS A 305 -5.61 -8.07 15.93
C LYS A 305 -5.38 -6.91 14.98
N LEU A 306 -5.46 -5.68 15.50
CA LEU A 306 -5.19 -4.48 14.74
C LEU A 306 -3.88 -3.84 15.18
N HIS A 307 -2.95 -3.69 14.25
CA HIS A 307 -1.67 -3.03 14.44
C HIS A 307 -1.68 -1.67 13.74
N LEU A 308 -1.26 -0.63 14.43
CA LEU A 308 -1.26 0.74 13.94
C LEU A 308 0.17 1.26 13.93
N VAL A 309 0.67 1.66 12.76
CA VAL A 309 2.00 2.25 12.60
C VAL A 309 1.84 3.64 12.00
N ALA A 310 2.23 4.66 12.76
CA ALA A 310 2.17 6.04 12.31
C ALA A 310 3.56 6.67 12.27
N HIS A 311 3.78 7.53 11.27
CA HIS A 311 5.03 8.26 11.08
C HIS A 311 4.84 9.76 11.21
N SER A 312 5.80 10.44 11.86
CA SER A 312 5.87 11.91 11.86
C SER A 312 4.53 12.53 12.30
N MET A 313 3.97 13.48 11.55
CA MET A 313 2.68 14.12 11.87
C MET A 313 1.49 13.14 11.89
N GLY A 314 1.61 11.97 11.27
CA GLY A 314 0.63 10.89 11.40
C GLY A 314 0.51 10.37 12.84
N THR A 315 1.55 10.49 13.67
CA THR A 315 1.48 10.11 15.09
C THR A 315 0.53 11.01 15.87
N THR A 316 0.43 12.28 15.48
CA THR A 316 -0.52 13.23 16.06
C THR A 316 -1.96 12.83 15.73
N VAL A 317 -2.24 12.51 14.46
CA VAL A 317 -3.56 12.00 14.03
C VAL A 317 -3.94 10.75 14.83
N LEU A 318 -3.03 9.77 14.89
CA LEU A 318 -3.26 8.53 15.62
C LEU A 318 -3.52 8.76 17.11
N ALA A 319 -2.70 9.57 17.80
CA ALA A 319 -2.85 9.82 19.22
C ALA A 319 -4.19 10.48 19.58
N PHE A 320 -4.63 11.48 18.81
CA PHE A 320 -5.94 12.11 19.01
C PHE A 320 -7.11 11.20 18.63
N THR A 321 -6.95 10.36 17.60
CA THR A 321 -7.97 9.34 17.29
C THR A 321 -8.10 8.33 18.43
N LEU A 322 -7.01 7.86 19.03
CA LEU A 322 -7.07 6.97 20.19
C LEU A 322 -7.80 7.59 21.39
N GLU A 323 -7.58 8.88 21.65
CA GLU A 323 -8.36 9.62 22.67
C GLU A 323 -9.86 9.66 22.35
N LYS A 324 -10.24 9.83 21.08
CA LYS A 324 -11.66 9.79 20.68
C LYS A 324 -12.26 8.39 20.80
N LEU A 325 -11.49 7.35 20.48
CA LEU A 325 -11.94 5.96 20.55
C LEU A 325 -12.19 5.53 22.00
N ILE A 326 -11.33 5.88 22.96
CA ILE A 326 -11.55 5.53 24.38
C ILE A 326 -12.74 6.25 25.01
N ASN A 327 -13.09 7.42 24.50
CA ASN A 327 -14.26 8.18 24.95
C ASN A 327 -15.56 7.73 24.26
N ASP A 328 -15.50 6.83 23.29
CA ASP A 328 -16.66 6.26 22.62
C ASP A 328 -17.11 4.99 23.34
N ALA A 329 -18.13 5.13 24.19
CA ALA A 329 -18.63 4.03 25.02
C ALA A 329 -19.10 2.82 24.20
N SER A 330 -19.48 3.00 22.93
CA SER A 330 -19.87 1.89 22.05
C SER A 330 -18.70 0.96 21.68
N LEU A 331 -17.46 1.42 21.86
CA LEU A 331 -16.24 0.71 21.49
C LEU A 331 -15.53 0.06 22.67
N ALA A 332 -16.00 0.27 23.91
CA ALA A 332 -15.28 -0.13 25.13
C ALA A 332 -14.79 -1.59 25.12
N ASN A 333 -15.62 -2.52 24.60
CA ASN A 333 -15.30 -3.95 24.53
C ASN A 333 -14.51 -4.36 23.27
N LYS A 334 -14.13 -3.41 22.42
CA LYS A 334 -13.47 -3.63 21.11
C LYS A 334 -12.07 -3.06 21.05
N LEU A 335 -11.70 -2.14 21.96
CA LEU A 335 -10.38 -1.51 21.94
C LEU A 335 -9.23 -2.48 22.25
N ASN A 336 -9.53 -3.64 22.84
CA ASN A 336 -8.57 -4.74 23.02
C ASN A 336 -8.17 -5.42 21.70
N ILE A 337 -8.91 -5.22 20.60
CA ILE A 337 -8.53 -5.67 19.25
C ILE A 337 -7.26 -4.95 18.79
N ILE A 338 -7.09 -3.67 19.16
CA ILE A 338 -5.86 -2.94 18.91
C ILE A 338 -4.75 -3.59 19.75
N LYS A 339 -3.65 -3.99 19.10
CA LYS A 339 -2.52 -4.70 19.74
C LYS A 339 -1.30 -3.81 19.82
N GLN A 340 -0.71 -3.46 18.69
CA GLN A 340 0.55 -2.70 18.63
C GLN A 340 0.26 -1.29 18.11
N ILE A 341 0.73 -0.28 18.84
CA ILE A 341 0.67 1.14 18.45
C ILE A 341 2.12 1.62 18.31
N VAL A 342 2.54 1.93 17.10
CA VAL A 342 3.90 2.37 16.79
C VAL A 342 3.88 3.82 16.36
N LEU A 343 4.70 4.64 17.02
CA LEU A 343 4.87 6.07 16.76
C LEU A 343 6.33 6.31 16.33
N GLY A 344 6.55 6.33 15.03
CA GLY A 344 7.88 6.51 14.44
C GLY A 344 8.19 7.97 14.14
N ALA A 345 9.33 8.46 14.61
CA ALA A 345 9.78 9.84 14.39
C ALA A 345 8.67 10.86 14.70
N GLY A 346 7.91 10.61 15.77
CA GLY A 346 6.60 11.22 15.97
C GLY A 346 6.65 12.73 16.16
N ASP A 347 5.88 13.44 15.34
CA ASP A 347 5.74 14.89 15.38
C ASP A 347 4.54 15.28 16.23
N LEU A 348 4.66 14.98 17.53
CA LEU A 348 3.67 15.27 18.58
C LEU A 348 4.41 15.75 19.81
N GLU A 349 4.01 16.89 20.36
CA GLU A 349 4.65 17.50 21.52
C GLU A 349 4.58 16.58 22.76
N GLN A 350 5.70 16.47 23.50
CA GLN A 350 5.88 15.51 24.59
C GLN A 350 4.89 15.67 25.75
N GLY A 351 4.59 16.89 26.19
CA GLY A 351 3.62 17.19 27.24
C GLY A 351 2.18 16.86 26.84
N THR A 352 1.81 17.14 25.60
CA THR A 352 0.55 16.73 24.98
C THR A 352 0.44 15.22 24.94
N PHE A 353 1.46 14.53 24.42
CA PHE A 353 1.45 13.07 24.40
C PHE A 353 1.42 12.46 25.81
N LYS A 354 2.16 13.02 26.78
CA LYS A 354 2.09 12.59 28.19
C LYS A 354 0.68 12.68 28.76
N SER A 355 -0.04 13.75 28.43
CA SER A 355 -1.43 13.94 28.85
C SER A 355 -2.37 12.95 28.17
N LEU A 356 -2.17 12.67 26.88
CA LEU A 356 -2.92 11.66 26.12
C LEU A 356 -2.63 10.25 26.63
N LEU A 357 -1.37 9.89 26.86
CA LEU A 357 -0.91 8.58 27.32
C LEU A 357 -1.64 8.16 28.60
N ARG A 358 -1.83 9.08 29.55
CA ARG A 358 -2.61 8.82 30.77
C ARG A 358 -4.04 8.36 30.51
N LYS A 359 -4.65 8.83 29.42
CA LYS A 359 -6.01 8.47 28.99
C LYS A 359 -6.02 7.18 28.17
N ILE A 360 -5.04 7.00 27.28
CA ILE A 360 -5.01 5.91 26.28
C ILE A 360 -4.17 4.69 26.69
N LYS A 361 -3.56 4.66 27.89
CA LYS A 361 -2.70 3.55 28.36
C LYS A 361 -3.37 2.17 28.37
N ASN A 362 -4.70 2.13 28.36
CA ASN A 362 -5.48 0.89 28.32
C ASN A 362 -5.91 0.50 26.89
N ILE A 363 -5.53 1.26 25.86
CA ILE A 363 -5.74 0.91 24.45
C ILE A 363 -4.46 0.31 23.89
N GLY A 364 -4.58 -0.80 23.18
CA GLY A 364 -3.39 -1.50 22.69
C GLY A 364 -2.78 -2.38 23.77
N SER A 365 -2.25 -3.52 23.34
CA SER A 365 -1.35 -4.35 24.16
C SER A 365 -0.02 -3.64 24.42
N ARG A 366 0.47 -2.82 23.47
CA ARG A 366 1.72 -2.09 23.59
C ARG A 366 1.73 -0.82 22.76
N ARG A 367 2.44 0.19 23.26
CA ARG A 367 2.78 1.43 22.57
C ARG A 367 4.30 1.53 22.47
N THR A 368 4.83 1.86 21.30
CA THR A 368 6.27 1.94 21.06
C THR A 368 6.61 3.23 20.30
N ILE A 369 7.56 3.99 20.81
CA ILE A 369 8.09 5.18 20.17
C ILE A 369 9.48 4.86 19.62
N TYR A 370 9.71 5.20 18.36
CA TYR A 370 11.06 5.28 17.80
C TYR A 370 11.43 6.75 17.62
N ALA A 371 12.53 7.15 18.25
CA ALA A 371 13.02 8.52 18.25
C ALA A 371 14.50 8.55 17.90
N SER A 372 14.98 9.68 17.36
CA SER A 372 16.38 9.82 16.97
C SER A 372 16.83 11.27 17.14
N ASP A 373 18.00 11.48 17.74
CA ASP A 373 18.60 12.81 17.84
C ASP A 373 19.09 13.32 16.48
N ASN A 374 19.34 12.40 15.54
CA ASN A 374 19.75 12.67 14.17
C ASN A 374 18.60 13.12 13.25
N ASP A 375 17.36 13.16 13.75
CA ASP A 375 16.18 13.57 12.98
C ASP A 375 16.09 15.09 12.82
N SER A 376 16.59 15.57 11.67
CA SER A 376 16.58 17.00 11.35
C SER A 376 15.21 17.54 10.90
N ALA A 377 14.24 16.69 10.54
CA ALA A 377 12.96 17.17 10.03
C ALA A 377 12.10 17.79 11.13
N LEU A 378 12.26 17.31 12.36
CA LEU A 378 11.58 17.82 13.56
C LEU A 378 11.98 19.25 13.94
N ALA A 379 13.07 19.79 13.38
CA ALA A 379 13.49 21.18 13.64
C ALA A 379 12.40 22.21 13.27
N LYS A 380 11.63 21.95 12.21
CA LYS A 380 10.50 22.81 11.81
C LYS A 380 9.38 22.78 12.85
N SER A 381 9.04 21.59 13.35
CA SER A 381 8.05 21.42 14.42
C SER A 381 8.46 22.16 15.69
N ILE A 382 9.71 21.97 16.13
CA ILE A 382 10.26 22.64 17.32
C ILE A 382 10.20 24.16 17.16
N PHE A 383 10.58 24.68 15.98
CA PHE A 383 10.51 26.12 15.71
C PHE A 383 9.07 26.66 15.80
N VAL A 384 8.11 25.99 15.16
CA VAL A 384 6.70 26.42 15.18
C VAL A 384 6.08 26.32 16.58
N SER A 385 6.44 25.29 17.34
CA SER A 385 5.98 25.07 18.71
C SER A 385 6.77 25.88 19.75
N SER A 386 7.46 26.96 19.37
CA SER A 386 8.24 27.81 20.27
C SER A 386 9.26 27.07 21.15
N GLY A 387 9.89 26.03 20.62
CA GLY A 387 10.93 25.25 21.31
C GLY A 387 10.43 23.99 22.03
N LEU A 388 9.13 23.70 22.01
CA LEU A 388 8.61 22.47 22.61
C LEU A 388 9.08 21.23 21.83
N LEU A 389 9.45 20.19 22.57
CA LEU A 389 10.06 18.99 22.02
C LEU A 389 8.99 17.97 21.57
N PRO A 390 9.13 17.39 20.37
CA PRO A 390 8.29 16.28 19.93
C PRO A 390 8.76 14.93 20.49
N ILE A 391 7.87 13.93 20.53
CA ILE A 391 8.18 12.57 20.98
C ILE A 391 9.19 11.84 20.09
N GLY A 392 9.38 12.28 18.84
CA GLY A 392 10.38 11.75 17.92
C GLY A 392 11.82 12.22 18.19
N LYS A 393 12.02 13.18 19.11
CA LYS A 393 13.36 13.65 19.48
C LYS A 393 14.06 12.63 20.39
N GLY A 394 15.24 12.14 19.97
CA GLY A 394 16.03 11.14 20.70
C GLY A 394 17.12 11.73 21.61
N GLY A 395 18.09 10.90 22.00
CA GLY A 395 19.24 11.33 22.79
C GLY A 395 18.85 11.79 24.21
N SER A 396 19.48 12.87 24.68
CA SER A 396 19.18 13.43 26.01
C SER A 396 17.72 13.89 26.15
N ASP A 397 17.06 14.20 25.02
CA ASP A 397 15.70 14.72 24.95
C ASP A 397 14.63 13.64 24.75
N LEU A 398 15.02 12.37 24.74
CA LEU A 398 14.12 11.23 24.57
C LEU A 398 12.93 11.27 25.54
N PHE A 399 11.72 11.10 25.01
CA PHE A 399 10.51 10.93 25.83
C PHE A 399 10.50 9.55 26.48
N VAL A 400 10.35 9.45 27.81
CA VAL A 400 10.36 8.18 28.56
C VAL A 400 9.28 8.19 29.65
N GLU A 401 8.37 7.21 29.63
CA GLU A 401 7.26 7.02 30.59
C GLU A 401 6.94 5.51 30.72
N ASN A 402 6.38 5.06 31.86
CA ASN A 402 6.15 3.62 32.14
C ASN A 402 5.18 2.89 31.18
N ASP A 403 4.24 3.61 30.56
CA ASP A 403 3.18 3.03 29.74
C ASP A 403 3.52 3.00 28.22
N VAL A 404 4.77 3.27 27.85
CA VAL A 404 5.25 3.28 26.46
C VAL A 404 6.69 2.77 26.37
N ASP A 405 6.98 1.95 25.38
CA ASP A 405 8.34 1.52 25.07
C ASP A 405 9.04 2.60 24.25
N SER A 406 9.92 3.36 24.89
CA SER A 406 10.75 4.37 24.21
C SER A 406 12.03 3.75 23.68
N ILE A 407 12.25 3.84 22.37
CA ILE A 407 13.40 3.28 21.67
C ILE A 407 14.19 4.41 21.01
N ASP A 408 15.44 4.57 21.45
CA ASP A 408 16.39 5.48 20.86
C ASP A 408 17.11 4.82 19.67
N ALA A 409 16.85 5.37 18.48
CA ALA A 409 17.43 4.98 17.21
C ALA A 409 18.54 5.95 16.75
N THR A 410 19.10 6.78 17.64
CA THR A 410 20.15 7.75 17.30
C THR A 410 21.37 7.08 16.64
N HIS A 411 21.77 5.91 17.10
CA HIS A 411 22.94 5.19 16.57
C HIS A 411 22.62 4.36 15.31
N VAL A 412 21.36 4.32 14.87
CA VAL A 412 20.96 3.59 13.68
C VAL A 412 21.37 4.37 12.42
N LYS A 413 22.07 3.68 11.51
CA LYS A 413 22.51 4.25 10.24
C LYS A 413 21.41 4.13 9.19
N SER A 414 21.06 5.26 8.58
CA SER A 414 20.05 5.36 7.53
C SER A 414 20.40 6.49 6.57
N ASP A 415 19.98 6.37 5.31
CA ASP A 415 20.14 7.42 4.30
C ASP A 415 19.25 8.63 4.62
N SER A 416 17.99 8.40 4.99
CA SER A 416 17.11 9.45 5.50
C SER A 416 17.25 9.65 7.00
N LYS A 417 17.33 10.92 7.40
CA LYS A 417 17.31 11.36 8.80
C LYS A 417 15.93 11.27 9.47
N HIS A 418 14.85 11.28 8.69
CA HIS A 418 13.47 11.27 9.20
C HIS A 418 12.71 9.98 8.81
N GLY A 419 13.09 9.34 7.71
CA GLY A 419 12.54 8.08 7.22
C GLY A 419 13.21 6.83 7.81
N TYR A 420 14.18 6.99 8.71
CA TYR A 420 15.05 5.91 9.23
C TYR A 420 14.32 4.67 9.73
N ILE A 421 13.13 4.84 10.33
CA ILE A 421 12.27 3.74 10.80
C ILE A 421 11.89 2.74 9.70
N PHE A 422 11.85 3.16 8.44
CA PHE A 422 11.46 2.30 7.32
C PHE A 422 12.63 1.97 6.38
N GLU A 423 13.83 2.48 6.69
CA GLU A 423 15.00 2.41 5.82
C GLU A 423 16.15 1.62 6.45
N ALA A 424 16.28 1.67 7.78
CA ALA A 424 17.28 0.88 8.48
C ALA A 424 16.80 -0.57 8.68
N LYS A 425 17.68 -1.52 8.40
CA LYS A 425 17.37 -2.96 8.49
C LYS A 425 17.09 -3.37 9.92
N GLU A 426 17.85 -2.83 10.88
CA GLU A 426 17.73 -3.07 12.30
C GLU A 426 16.33 -2.69 12.80
N LEU A 427 15.82 -1.53 12.35
CA LEU A 427 14.47 -1.07 12.69
C LEU A 427 13.38 -1.89 12.02
N LEU A 428 13.55 -2.25 10.74
CA LEU A 428 12.60 -3.12 10.05
C LEU A 428 12.54 -4.53 10.68
N TYR A 429 13.66 -5.07 11.16
CA TYR A 429 13.66 -6.31 11.94
C TYR A 429 13.01 -6.14 13.31
N ASP A 430 13.23 -5.02 13.97
CA ASP A 430 12.61 -4.71 15.25
C ASP A 430 11.08 -4.59 15.12
N LEU A 431 10.61 -3.88 14.09
CA LEU A 431 9.19 -3.82 13.71
C LEU A 431 8.64 -5.20 13.36
N TYR A 432 9.40 -6.04 12.66
CA TYR A 432 9.00 -7.41 12.38
C TYR A 432 8.73 -8.19 13.68
N TYR A 433 9.66 -8.21 14.63
CA TYR A 433 9.48 -8.92 15.91
C TYR A 433 8.35 -8.33 16.75
N LEU A 434 8.17 -7.01 16.70
CA LEU A 434 7.10 -6.32 17.40
C LEU A 434 5.72 -6.65 16.83
N LEU A 435 5.55 -6.51 15.51
CA LEU A 435 4.25 -6.62 14.85
C LEU A 435 3.82 -8.07 14.67
N ARG A 436 4.73 -8.95 14.26
CA ARG A 436 4.42 -10.35 13.98
C ARG A 436 4.45 -11.23 15.23
N GLU A 437 5.49 -11.10 16.04
CA GLU A 437 5.70 -11.99 17.19
C GLU A 437 5.19 -11.39 18.51
N GLY A 438 4.83 -10.10 18.53
CA GLY A 438 4.36 -9.41 19.74
C GLY A 438 5.43 -9.28 20.82
N PHE A 439 6.71 -9.37 20.46
CA PHE A 439 7.80 -9.44 21.42
C PHE A 439 7.98 -8.13 22.22
N GLU A 440 8.11 -8.29 23.54
CA GLU A 440 8.62 -7.25 24.45
C GLU A 440 9.99 -6.73 23.95
N PRO A 441 10.33 -5.43 24.16
CA PRO A 441 11.62 -4.88 23.74
C PRO A 441 12.85 -5.71 24.11
N ALA A 442 12.85 -6.32 25.31
CA ALA A 442 13.92 -7.20 25.80
C ALA A 442 14.23 -8.39 24.88
N LYS A 443 13.26 -8.81 24.05
CA LYS A 443 13.39 -9.94 23.11
C LYS A 443 13.72 -9.50 21.69
N ARG A 444 13.89 -8.19 21.43
CA ARG A 444 14.06 -7.63 20.08
C ARG A 444 15.47 -7.12 19.78
N LYS A 445 16.49 -7.70 20.41
CA LYS A 445 17.92 -7.31 20.27
C LYS A 445 18.22 -5.84 20.61
N LEU A 446 17.38 -5.25 21.46
CA LEU A 446 17.59 -3.92 22.01
C LEU A 446 18.36 -4.01 23.32
N SER A 447 19.18 -3.00 23.59
CA SER A 447 19.81 -2.83 24.91
C SER A 447 18.96 -1.90 25.77
N GLN A 448 18.97 -2.13 27.08
CA GLN A 448 18.21 -1.35 28.06
C GLN A 448 19.13 -0.39 28.80
N THR A 449 18.59 0.77 29.16
CA THR A 449 19.16 1.73 30.10
C THR A 449 18.01 2.47 30.77
N GLU A 450 18.27 3.55 31.52
CA GLU A 450 17.23 4.29 32.23
C GLU A 450 17.40 5.81 32.13
N LYS A 451 16.27 6.52 32.17
CA LYS A 451 16.19 7.97 32.29
C LYS A 451 15.27 8.29 33.46
N SER A 452 15.80 8.98 34.47
CA SER A 452 15.06 9.32 35.70
C SER A 452 14.43 8.09 36.40
N GLY A 453 15.13 6.94 36.38
CA GLY A 453 14.67 5.69 36.98
C GLY A 453 13.58 4.95 36.19
N ILE A 454 13.27 5.38 34.96
CA ILE A 454 12.35 4.68 34.06
C ILE A 454 13.17 4.03 32.93
N PRO A 455 12.98 2.73 32.65
CA PRO A 455 13.73 2.07 31.61
C PRO A 455 13.37 2.58 30.21
N TYR A 456 14.36 2.69 29.34
CA TYR A 456 14.19 2.86 27.89
C TYR A 456 15.17 1.98 27.12
N TRP A 457 14.99 1.88 25.82
CA TRP A 457 15.69 0.94 24.96
C TRP A 457 16.48 1.66 23.87
N TYR A 458 17.52 1.04 23.35
CA TYR A 458 18.29 1.57 22.22
C TYR A 458 18.89 0.45 21.38
N PHE A 459 19.22 0.78 20.13
CA PHE A 459 19.99 -0.10 19.26
C PHE A 459 21.47 -0.04 19.66
N PRO A 460 22.10 -1.17 20.06
CA PRO A 460 23.53 -1.19 20.34
C PRO A 460 24.34 -0.95 19.05
N GLU A 461 25.54 -0.40 19.19
CA GLU A 461 26.45 -0.05 18.07
C GLU A 461 27.03 -1.24 17.31
#